data_AF-A0A958MTC9-F1
#
_entry.id   AF-A0A958MTC9-F1
#
_cell.length_a   1.000
_cell.length_b   1.000
_cell.length_c   1.000
_cell.angle_alpha   90.00
_cell.angle_beta   90.00
_cell.angle_gamma   90.00
#
_symmetry.space_group_name_H-M   'P 1'
#
loop_
_entity.id
_entity.type
_entity.pdbx_description
1 polymer ?
#
loop_
_entity_poly.entity_id
_entity_poly.type
_entity_poly.pdbx_seq_one_letter_code
_entity_poly.pdbx_strand_id
1 'polypeptide(L)'
;MIRIAELGKNVGLAMTLTAILILGFGQAEAEDEHHHHGNQHQAGKKSKLSLNKGKKWATDKVLRNRMHDIHQLVEQNLERIHKGEMDDKEFQSMGSSIEDSINDIFKNCKLAPDADAQL
;
A
#
# COMPACT_ATOMS: atom_id res chain seq x y z
N MET A 1 -55.83 -18.93 41.17
CA MET A 1 -56.47 -19.22 39.85
C MET A 1 -57.52 -18.15 39.61
N ILE A 2 -57.68 -17.67 38.36
CA ILE A 2 -58.52 -16.52 37.93
C ILE A 2 -57.75 -15.21 38.18
N ARG A 3 -57.08 -14.55 37.21
CA ARG A 3 -57.52 -14.17 35.86
C ARG A 3 -56.32 -14.14 34.89
N ILE A 4 -56.11 -15.22 34.13
CA ILE A 4 -55.33 -15.25 32.88
C ILE A 4 -56.18 -14.63 31.73
N ALA A 5 -57.10 -13.72 32.08
CA ALA A 5 -58.21 -13.27 31.23
C ALA A 5 -58.18 -11.76 30.91
N GLU A 6 -57.17 -11.03 31.39
CA GLU A 6 -56.97 -9.61 31.01
C GLU A 6 -55.90 -9.43 29.92
N LEU A 7 -55.08 -10.45 29.64
CA LEU A 7 -54.03 -10.38 28.62
C LEU A 7 -54.56 -10.56 27.17
N GLY A 8 -55.80 -11.01 26.99
CA GLY A 8 -56.35 -11.36 25.67
C GLY A 8 -57.10 -10.24 24.94
N LYS A 9 -57.41 -9.11 25.60
CA LYS A 9 -58.25 -8.04 25.01
C LYS A 9 -57.46 -6.78 24.61
N ASN A 10 -56.22 -6.63 25.10
CA ASN A 10 -55.39 -5.46 24.81
C ASN A 10 -54.32 -5.70 23.73
N VAL A 11 -54.14 -6.95 23.26
CA VAL A 11 -53.21 -7.30 22.17
C VAL A 11 -53.81 -7.01 20.79
N GLY A 12 -55.14 -6.89 20.66
CA GLY A 12 -55.82 -6.63 19.38
C GLY A 12 -55.88 -5.16 18.94
N LEU A 13 -55.61 -4.20 19.83
CA LEU A 13 -55.72 -2.76 19.52
C LEU A 13 -54.37 -2.04 19.44
N ALA A 14 -53.26 -2.75 19.67
CA ALA A 14 -51.90 -2.21 19.53
C ALA A 14 -51.30 -2.41 18.12
N MET A 15 -52.10 -2.85 17.13
CA MET A 15 -51.64 -3.20 15.78
C MET A 15 -52.21 -2.28 14.67
N THR A 16 -52.64 -1.06 14.99
CA THR A 16 -53.10 -0.10 13.96
C THR A 16 -52.63 1.35 14.16
N LEU A 17 -51.84 1.66 15.19
CA LEU A 17 -51.29 3.01 15.41
C LEU A 17 -49.76 3.10 15.30
N THR A 18 -49.17 2.21 14.51
CA THR A 18 -47.72 2.20 14.19
C THR A 18 -47.48 2.61 12.73
N ALA A 19 -48.27 3.57 12.22
CA ALA A 19 -48.17 4.05 10.83
C ALA A 19 -47.88 5.56 10.73
N ILE A 20 -47.65 6.27 11.83
CA ILE A 20 -47.38 7.72 11.84
C ILE A 20 -46.12 8.00 12.67
N LEU A 21 -45.02 7.30 12.37
CA LEU A 21 -43.70 7.60 12.93
C LEU A 21 -42.57 7.28 11.93
N ILE A 22 -42.71 7.69 10.67
CA ILE A 22 -41.67 7.44 9.63
C ILE A 22 -41.33 8.71 8.82
N LEU A 23 -41.69 9.92 9.26
CA LEU A 23 -41.39 11.15 8.51
C LEU A 23 -40.46 12.11 9.25
N GLY A 24 -39.36 11.59 9.80
CA GLY A 24 -38.42 12.42 10.56
C GLY A 24 -36.96 11.96 10.62
N PHE A 25 -36.56 10.95 9.85
CA PHE A 25 -35.13 10.73 9.64
C PHE A 25 -34.65 11.67 8.54
N GLY A 26 -34.33 12.91 8.93
CA GLY A 26 -33.51 13.78 8.11
C GLY A 26 -32.22 13.02 7.79
N GLN A 27 -32.03 12.72 6.51
CA GLN A 27 -30.79 12.16 6.02
C GLN A 27 -29.71 13.21 6.27
N ALA A 28 -28.81 12.94 7.22
CA ALA A 28 -27.51 13.58 7.19
C ALA A 28 -26.82 13.03 5.95
N GLU A 29 -26.91 13.76 4.84
CA GLU A 29 -25.94 13.64 3.77
C GLU A 29 -24.62 14.05 4.39
N ALA A 30 -23.83 13.07 4.83
CA ALA A 30 -22.40 13.24 4.76
C ALA A 30 -22.15 13.49 3.27
N GLU A 31 -21.86 14.74 2.91
CA GLU A 31 -21.24 15.05 1.64
C GLU A 31 -20.02 14.14 1.57
N ASP A 32 -20.16 13.08 0.78
CA ASP A 32 -19.02 12.36 0.25
C ASP A 32 -18.38 13.36 -0.72
N GLU A 33 -17.64 14.32 -0.16
CA GLU A 33 -16.54 14.96 -0.86
C GLU A 33 -15.52 13.86 -1.14
N HIS A 34 -15.86 12.99 -2.07
CA HIS A 34 -14.89 12.34 -2.92
C HIS A 34 -14.10 13.48 -3.54
N HIS A 35 -12.98 13.82 -2.92
CA HIS A 35 -11.90 14.51 -3.59
C HIS A 35 -11.48 13.60 -4.74
N HIS A 36 -12.16 13.78 -5.87
CA HIS A 36 -11.73 13.27 -7.14
C HIS A 36 -10.38 13.91 -7.39
N HIS A 37 -9.32 13.18 -7.07
CA HIS A 37 -8.05 13.27 -7.78
C HIS A 37 -8.26 12.75 -9.22
N GLY A 38 -9.25 13.31 -9.91
CA GLY A 38 -9.33 13.23 -11.35
C GLY A 38 -8.12 14.00 -11.83
N ASN A 39 -7.09 13.27 -12.23
CA ASN A 39 -5.98 13.80 -13.00
C ASN A 39 -6.55 14.58 -14.19
N GLN A 40 -6.81 15.88 -14.00
CA GLN A 40 -6.83 16.85 -15.07
C GLN A 40 -5.39 17.02 -15.55
N HIS A 41 -4.83 15.93 -16.09
CA HIS A 41 -3.85 16.07 -17.14
C HIS A 41 -4.60 16.70 -18.29
N GLN A 42 -4.51 18.03 -18.37
CA GLN A 42 -4.81 18.81 -19.55
C GLN A 42 -4.53 17.94 -20.77
N ALA A 43 -5.56 17.66 -21.58
CA ALA A 43 -5.44 16.92 -22.82
C ALA A 43 -4.66 17.72 -23.89
N GLY A 44 -3.62 18.46 -23.48
CA GLY A 44 -2.49 18.73 -24.33
C GLY A 44 -1.93 17.39 -24.79
N LYS A 45 -1.51 17.32 -26.07
CA LYS A 45 -0.82 16.16 -26.65
C LYS A 45 0.00 15.44 -25.58
N LYS A 46 -0.35 14.19 -25.24
CA LYS A 46 0.48 13.36 -24.37
C LYS A 46 1.87 13.32 -25.00
N SER A 47 2.80 14.12 -24.51
CA SER A 47 4.19 14.01 -24.92
C SER A 47 4.63 12.62 -24.47
N LYS A 48 4.88 11.73 -25.43
CA LYS A 48 5.38 10.40 -25.12
C LYS A 48 6.73 10.58 -24.44
N LEU A 49 6.79 10.34 -23.13
CA LEU A 49 8.05 10.29 -22.40
C LEU A 49 8.89 9.19 -23.05
N SER A 50 10.04 9.56 -23.57
CA SER A 50 11.02 8.63 -24.16
C SER A 50 12.31 8.74 -23.38
N LEU A 51 12.51 7.76 -22.49
CA LEU A 51 13.74 7.59 -21.75
C LEU A 51 14.82 7.01 -22.67
N ASN A 52 15.99 7.67 -22.74
CA ASN A 52 17.12 7.27 -23.58
C ASN A 52 16.72 6.89 -25.02
N LYS A 53 15.82 7.67 -25.64
CA LYS A 53 15.31 7.42 -27.01
C LYS A 53 14.76 5.99 -27.20
N GLY A 54 14.21 5.39 -26.13
CA GLY A 54 13.69 4.02 -26.12
C GLY A 54 14.75 2.93 -25.98
N LYS A 55 16.04 3.27 -25.84
CA LYS A 55 17.11 2.31 -25.58
C LYS A 55 17.23 2.05 -24.07
N LYS A 56 17.49 0.81 -23.69
CA LYS A 56 17.83 0.47 -22.30
C LYS A 56 19.21 1.05 -21.96
N TRP A 57 19.38 1.55 -20.73
CA TRP A 57 20.70 1.92 -20.24
C TRP A 57 21.57 0.68 -20.07
N ALA A 58 22.83 0.81 -20.48
CA ALA A 58 23.83 -0.19 -20.15
C ALA A 58 24.02 -0.20 -18.63
N THR A 59 24.18 -1.39 -18.08
CA THR A 59 24.47 -1.57 -16.65
C THR A 59 25.61 -2.57 -16.51
N ASP A 60 26.41 -2.40 -15.47
CA ASP A 60 27.48 -3.33 -15.17
C ASP A 60 26.92 -4.66 -14.61
N LYS A 61 27.54 -5.78 -14.98
CA LYS A 61 27.07 -7.11 -14.56
C LYS A 61 27.27 -7.35 -13.07
N VAL A 62 28.41 -6.94 -12.52
CA VAL A 62 28.70 -7.05 -11.08
C VAL A 62 27.68 -6.21 -10.31
N LEU A 63 27.45 -4.97 -10.74
CA LEU A 63 26.45 -4.09 -10.11
C LEU A 63 25.06 -4.75 -10.08
N ARG A 64 24.55 -5.21 -11.23
CA ARG A 64 23.23 -5.85 -11.27
C ARG A 64 23.16 -7.08 -10.37
N ASN A 65 24.20 -7.91 -10.38
CA ASN A 65 24.23 -9.14 -9.58
C ASN A 65 24.23 -8.83 -8.08
N ARG A 66 25.10 -7.93 -7.62
CA ARG A 66 25.19 -7.59 -6.20
C ARG A 66 23.94 -6.87 -5.69
N MET A 67 23.33 -6.00 -6.49
CA MET A 67 22.04 -5.41 -6.15
C MET A 67 20.91 -6.43 -6.08
N HIS A 68 20.93 -7.45 -6.96
CA HIS A 68 19.97 -8.56 -6.87
C HIS A 68 20.19 -9.38 -5.60
N ASP A 69 21.45 -9.65 -5.23
CA ASP A 69 21.77 -10.39 -4.00
C ASP A 69 21.32 -9.63 -2.75
N ILE A 70 21.53 -8.30 -2.70
CA ILE A 70 21.00 -7.44 -1.63
C ILE A 70 19.46 -7.51 -1.58
N HIS A 71 18.79 -7.41 -2.73
CA HIS A 71 17.33 -7.53 -2.78
C HIS A 71 16.85 -8.87 -2.23
N GLN A 72 17.45 -9.98 -2.67
CA GLN A 72 17.09 -11.31 -2.21
C GLN A 72 17.31 -11.48 -0.71
N LEU A 73 18.44 -10.98 -0.18
CA LEU A 73 18.73 -11.03 1.24
C LEU A 73 17.67 -10.29 2.07
N VAL A 74 17.26 -9.10 1.63
CA VAL A 74 16.21 -8.31 2.30
C VAL A 74 14.87 -9.02 2.19
N GLU A 75 14.50 -9.48 0.98
CA GLU A 75 13.23 -10.16 0.70
C GLU A 75 13.05 -11.41 1.59
N GLN A 76 14.12 -12.19 1.77
CA GLN A 76 14.11 -13.39 2.62
C GLN A 76 13.85 -13.09 4.10
N ASN A 77 14.23 -11.91 4.58
CA ASN A 77 14.06 -11.51 5.97
C ASN A 77 12.87 -10.58 6.20
N LEU A 78 12.25 -10.07 5.13
CA LEU A 78 11.27 -8.98 5.19
C LEU A 78 10.06 -9.31 6.08
N GLU A 79 9.54 -10.54 6.01
CA GLU A 79 8.41 -10.96 6.84
C GLU A 79 8.77 -10.95 8.33
N ARG A 80 9.94 -11.47 8.70
CA ARG A 80 10.42 -11.49 10.08
C ARG A 80 10.67 -10.09 10.61
N ILE A 81 11.23 -9.21 9.78
CA ILE A 81 11.41 -7.78 10.11
C ILE A 81 10.05 -7.16 10.42
N HIS A 82 9.04 -7.35 9.56
CA HIS A 82 7.70 -6.81 9.79
C HIS A 82 7.02 -7.38 11.04
N LYS A 83 7.34 -8.61 11.43
CA LYS A 83 6.83 -9.23 12.66
C LYS A 83 7.65 -8.88 13.92
N GLY A 84 8.78 -8.18 13.78
CA GLY A 84 9.69 -7.90 14.90
C GLY A 84 10.41 -9.15 15.42
N GLU A 85 10.62 -10.15 14.56
CA GLU A 85 11.19 -11.45 14.90
C GLU A 85 12.71 -11.53 14.65
N MET A 86 13.36 -10.43 14.28
CA MET A 86 14.82 -10.35 14.13
C MET A 86 15.46 -9.68 15.35
N ASP A 87 16.51 -10.29 15.87
CA ASP A 87 17.33 -9.70 16.94
C ASP A 87 18.47 -8.81 16.39
N ASP A 88 19.14 -8.07 17.27
CA ASP A 88 20.23 -7.15 16.92
C ASP A 88 21.38 -7.84 16.18
N LYS A 89 21.69 -9.09 16.54
CA LYS A 89 22.79 -9.85 15.92
C LYS A 89 22.41 -10.27 14.50
N GLU A 90 21.16 -10.65 14.28
CA GLU A 90 20.62 -10.96 12.96
C GLU A 90 20.61 -9.73 12.05
N PHE A 91 20.21 -8.56 12.58
CA PHE A 91 20.32 -7.30 11.85
C PHE A 91 21.76 -6.96 11.51
N GLN A 92 22.68 -7.13 12.46
CA GLN A 92 24.10 -6.88 12.22
C GLN A 92 24.67 -7.81 11.15
N SER A 93 24.31 -9.09 11.17
CA SER A 93 24.71 -10.07 10.15
C SER A 93 24.18 -9.71 8.76
N MET A 94 22.90 -9.31 8.68
CA MET A 94 22.30 -8.84 7.43
C MET A 94 23.01 -7.58 6.92
N GLY A 95 23.30 -6.62 7.81
CA GLY A 95 24.06 -5.40 7.49
C GLY A 95 25.46 -5.69 6.94
N SER A 96 26.22 -6.57 7.58
CA SER A 96 27.54 -6.98 7.09
C SER A 96 27.48 -7.61 5.70
N SER A 97 26.46 -8.43 5.43
CA SER A 97 26.29 -9.07 4.12
C SER A 97 25.96 -8.05 3.01
N ILE A 98 25.22 -6.99 3.35
CA ILE A 98 24.94 -5.87 2.45
C ILE A 98 26.23 -5.08 2.20
N GLU A 99 26.99 -4.78 3.25
CA GLU A 99 28.27 -4.06 3.17
C GLU A 99 29.28 -4.81 2.28
N ASP A 100 29.40 -6.12 2.44
CA ASP A 100 30.24 -6.97 1.58
C ASP A 100 29.83 -6.89 0.11
N SER A 101 28.52 -6.91 -0.17
CA SER A 101 28.00 -6.77 -1.53
C SER A 101 28.33 -5.39 -2.14
N ILE A 102 28.22 -4.33 -1.33
CA ILE A 102 28.58 -2.96 -1.72
C ILE A 102 30.09 -2.83 -1.98
N ASN A 103 30.92 -3.41 -1.12
CA ASN A 103 32.37 -3.42 -1.28
C ASN A 103 32.79 -4.17 -2.57
N ASP A 104 32.12 -5.27 -2.90
CA ASP A 104 32.33 -5.98 -4.17
C ASP A 104 31.96 -5.12 -5.39
N ILE A 105 30.85 -4.37 -5.31
CA ILE A 105 30.47 -3.39 -6.35
C ILE A 105 31.61 -2.39 -6.53
N PHE A 106 32.08 -1.72 -5.49
CA PHE A 106 33.13 -0.70 -5.63
C PHE A 106 34.43 -1.25 -6.23
N LYS A 107 34.79 -2.49 -5.87
CA LYS A 107 36.01 -3.12 -6.37
C LYS A 107 35.91 -3.53 -7.83
N ASN A 108 34.78 -4.11 -8.23
CA ASN A 108 34.69 -4.88 -9.46
C ASN A 108 33.77 -4.27 -10.51
N CYS A 109 32.87 -3.37 -10.15
CA CYS A 109 32.00 -2.66 -11.08
C CYS A 109 32.83 -1.73 -11.99
N LYS A 110 32.56 -1.75 -13.30
CA LYS A 110 33.23 -0.93 -14.31
C LYS A 110 32.22 -0.05 -15.05
N LEU A 111 31.49 0.78 -14.29
CA LEU A 111 30.65 1.81 -14.89
C LEU A 111 31.52 2.80 -15.66
N ALA A 112 31.04 3.16 -16.85
CA ALA A 112 31.65 4.25 -17.60
C ALA A 112 31.25 5.59 -16.95
N PRO A 113 32.11 6.64 -17.04
CA PRO A 113 31.85 7.93 -16.40
C PRO A 113 30.55 8.62 -16.84
N ASP A 114 30.03 8.27 -18.01
CA ASP A 114 28.76 8.78 -18.53
C ASP A 114 27.54 8.32 -17.72
N ALA A 115 27.67 7.27 -16.89
CA ALA A 115 26.62 6.81 -15.99
C ALA A 115 26.22 7.88 -14.96
N ASP A 116 27.17 8.68 -14.47
CA ASP A 116 26.94 9.73 -13.47
C ASP A 116 26.76 11.13 -14.08
N ALA A 117 26.86 11.27 -15.41
CA ALA A 117 26.75 12.56 -16.09
C ALA A 117 25.32 13.14 -16.13
N GLN A 118 24.34 12.45 -15.51
CA GLN A 118 22.93 12.83 -15.47
C GLN A 118 22.44 13.22 -14.06
N LEU A 119 23.36 13.38 -13.09
CA LEU A 119 23.07 13.84 -11.73
C LEU A 119 22.97 15.36 -11.61
#